data_AF-A0A022QC01-F1
#
_entry.id   AF-A0A022QC01-F1
#
_cell.length_a   1.000
_cell.length_b   1.000
_cell.length_c   1.000
_cell.angle_alpha   90.00
_cell.angle_beta   90.00
_cell.angle_gamma   90.00
#
_symmetry.space_group_name_H-M   'P 1'
#
loop_
_entity.id
_entity.type
_entity.pdbx_description
1 polymer ?
#
loop_
_entity_poly.entity_id
_entity_poly.type
_entity_poly.pdbx_seq_one_letter_code
_entity_poly.pdbx_strand_id
1 'polypeptide(L)' 'MAFSKQILVFLVLVGIFNTCNAQGLKLGFYKKTCPSAEAIVKKETANIMSIAPTLAAPILRMHFHDCFVR' A
#
# COMPACT_ATOMS: atom_id res chain seq x y z
N MET A 1 -21.31 -31.22 14.31
CA MET A 1 -19.93 -30.96 13.82
C MET A 1 -19.83 -29.90 12.72
N ALA A 2 -20.76 -29.79 11.77
CA ALA A 2 -20.69 -28.77 10.71
C ALA A 2 -20.75 -27.32 11.23
N PHE A 3 -21.56 -27.05 12.25
CA PHE A 3 -21.72 -25.73 12.86
C PHE A 3 -20.45 -25.20 13.54
N SER A 4 -19.72 -26.07 14.24
CA SER A 4 -18.43 -25.74 14.86
C SER A 4 -17.35 -25.45 13.82
N LYS A 5 -17.34 -26.17 12.68
CA LYS A 5 -16.44 -25.87 11.55
C LYS A 5 -16.74 -24.51 10.91
N GLN A 6 -18.03 -24.16 10.74
CA GLN A 6 -18.44 -22.86 10.21
C GLN A 6 -18.04 -21.71 11.15
N ILE A 7 -18.20 -21.89 12.46
CA ILE A 7 -17.74 -20.92 13.48
C ILE A 7 -16.21 -20.76 13.42
N LEU A 8 -15.47 -21.87 13.31
CA LEU A 8 -14.01 -21.83 13.20
C LEU A 8 -13.57 -21.07 11.94
N VAL A 9 -14.21 -21.34 10.80
CA VAL A 9 -13.94 -20.61 9.54
C VAL A 9 -14.25 -19.12 9.69
N PHE A 10 -15.36 -18.77 10.34
CA PHE A 10 -15.72 -17.38 10.60
C PHE A 10 -14.71 -16.68 11.53
N LEU A 11 -14.25 -17.34 12.59
CA LEU A 11 -13.23 -16.82 13.50
C LEU A 11 -11.87 -16.64 12.81
N VAL A 12 -11.48 -17.58 11.94
CA VAL A 12 -10.27 -17.47 11.12
C VAL A 12 -10.39 -16.29 10.16
N LEU A 13 -11.53 -16.13 9.48
CA LEU A 13 -11.78 -14.98 8.60
C LEU A 13 -11.69 -13.65 9.37
N VAL A 14 -12.31 -13.56 10.54
CA VAL A 14 -12.23 -12.37 11.41
C VAL A 14 -10.81 -12.09 11.89
N GLY A 15 -10.03 -13.13 12.22
CA GLY A 15 -8.63 -13.00 12.63
C GLY A 15 -7.65 -12.61 11.51
N ILE A 16 -8.01 -12.86 10.24
CA ILE A 16 -7.22 -12.45 9.06
C ILE A 16 -7.42 -10.96 8.76
N PHE A 17 -8.52 -10.34 9.19
CA PHE A 17 -8.69 -8.88 9.18
C PHE A 17 -7.82 -8.25 10.28
N ASN A 18 -6.50 -8.39 10.15
CA ASN A 18 -5.55 -7.53 10.83
C ASN A 18 -5.89 -6.08 10.42
N THR A 19 -6.34 -5.30 11.40
CA THR A 19 -6.60 -3.89 11.22
C THR A 19 -5.27 -3.20 10.91
N CYS A 20 -5.00 -2.90 9.64
CA CYS A 20 -3.88 -2.03 9.31
C CYS A 20 -4.14 -0.67 9.98
N ASN A 21 -3.33 -0.34 10.99
CA ASN A 21 -3.52 0.86 11.79
C ASN A 21 -2.93 2.09 11.07
N ALA A 22 -3.45 2.36 9.87
CA ALA A 22 -3.02 3.41 8.95
C ALA A 22 -3.49 4.82 9.38
N GLN A 23 -3.69 5.05 10.69
CA GLN A 23 -4.36 6.23 11.26
C GLN A 23 -4.00 7.53 10.56
N GLY A 24 -5.01 8.19 10.00
CA GLY A 24 -4.86 9.48 9.28
C GLY A 24 -4.61 9.36 7.77
N LEU A 25 -4.33 8.17 7.24
CA LEU A 25 -4.24 7.94 5.79
C LEU A 25 -5.64 7.90 5.16
N LYS A 26 -5.77 8.55 4.01
CA LYS A 26 -6.98 8.55 3.19
C LYS A 26 -6.63 8.68 1.72
N LEU A 27 -7.43 8.05 0.85
CA LEU A 27 -7.32 8.26 -0.58
C LEU A 27 -7.61 9.73 -0.93
N GLY A 28 -6.80 10.31 -1.82
CA GLY A 28 -6.90 11.72 -2.17
C GLY A 28 -6.57 12.66 -1.00
N PHE A 29 -5.65 12.28 -0.11
CA PHE A 29 -5.24 13.13 1.02
C PHE A 29 -4.87 14.55 0.57
N TYR A 30 -4.19 14.67 -0.57
CA TYR A 30 -3.73 15.93 -1.16
C TYR A 30 -4.76 16.65 -2.04
N LYS A 31 -5.99 16.14 -2.18
CA LYS A 31 -6.98 16.70 -3.13
C LYS A 31 -7.25 18.20 -2.95
N LYS A 32 -7.16 18.72 -1.71
CA LYS A 32 -7.39 20.14 -1.41
C LYS A 32 -6.13 21.01 -1.47
N THR A 33 -4.96 20.43 -1.18
CA THR A 33 -3.70 21.18 -1.03
C THR A 33 -2.84 21.09 -2.28
N CYS A 34 -2.78 19.92 -2.92
CA CYS A 34 -2.07 19.68 -4.17
C CYS A 34 -2.79 18.56 -4.97
N PRO A 35 -3.87 18.90 -5.72
CA PRO A 35 -4.67 17.91 -6.45
C PRO A 35 -3.87 17.18 -7.54
N SER A 36 -2.79 17.79 -8.03
CA SER A 36 -1.93 17.21 -9.06
C SER A 36 -0.83 16.30 -8.52
N ALA A 37 -0.68 16.15 -7.19
CA ALA A 37 0.44 15.41 -6.59
C ALA A 37 0.58 13.98 -7.14
N GLU A 38 -0.49 13.19 -7.10
CA GLU A 38 -0.48 11.81 -7.58
C GLU A 38 -0.19 11.72 -9.10
N ALA A 39 -0.73 12.67 -9.88
CA ALA A 39 -0.51 12.72 -11.33
C ALA A 39 0.94 13.08 -11.69
N ILE A 40 1.54 14.04 -10.98
CA ILE A 40 2.93 14.45 -11.17
C ILE A 40 3.87 13.29 -10.85
N VAL A 41 3.70 12.65 -9.69
CA VAL A 41 4.53 11.51 -9.26
C VAL A 41 4.41 10.37 -10.27
N LYS A 42 3.19 10.05 -10.74
CA LYS A 42 2.98 9.00 -11.74
C LYS A 42 3.70 9.33 -13.06
N LYS A 43 3.57 10.57 -13.55
CA LYS A 43 4.18 11.00 -14.81
C LYS A 43 5.70 10.89 -14.74
N GLU A 44 6.32 11.44 -13.69
CA GLU A 44 7.78 11.41 -13.61
C GLU A 44 8.34 10.02 -13.31
N THR A 45 7.62 9.21 -12.53
CA THR A 45 8.00 7.79 -12.38
C THR A 45 7.98 7.09 -13.73
N ALA A 46 6.94 7.28 -14.55
CA ALA A 46 6.88 6.69 -15.89
C ALA A 46 8.02 7.16 -16.81
N ASN A 47 8.36 8.45 -16.76
CA ASN A 47 9.49 9.01 -17.52
C ASN A 47 10.83 8.42 -17.07
N ILE A 48 11.05 8.27 -15.77
CA ILE A 48 12.28 7.66 -15.24
C ILE A 48 12.37 6.19 -15.65
N MET A 49 11.26 5.45 -15.59
CA MET A 49 11.23 4.04 -15.97
C MET A 49 11.45 3.81 -17.47
N SER A 50 11.06 4.75 -18.33
CA SER A 50 11.33 4.63 -19.78
C SER A 50 12.82 4.78 -20.10
N ILE A 51 13.56 5.54 -19.29
CA ILE A 51 15.00 5.75 -19.44
C ILE A 51 15.80 4.66 -18.71
N ALA A 52 15.37 4.29 -17.51
CA ALA A 52 16.08 3.40 -16.60
C ALA A 52 15.11 2.37 -15.96
N PRO A 53 14.65 1.37 -16.72
CA PRO A 53 13.66 0.39 -16.23
C PRO A 53 14.18 -0.44 -15.04
N THR A 54 15.50 -0.56 -14.89
CA THR A 54 16.14 -1.26 -13.76
C THR A 54 15.91 -0.57 -12.41
N LEU A 55 15.44 0.69 -12.38
CA LEU A 55 15.17 1.43 -11.14
C LEU A 55 13.85 1.05 -10.46
N ALA A 56 12.94 0.33 -11.13
CA ALA A 56 11.66 -0.06 -10.54
C ALA A 56 11.84 -0.85 -9.23
N ALA A 57 12.69 -1.88 -9.23
CA ALA A 57 12.94 -2.72 -8.07
C ALA A 57 13.68 -1.97 -6.93
N PRO A 58 14.75 -1.20 -7.19
CA PRO A 58 15.39 -0.37 -6.18
C PRO A 58 14.49 0.66 -5.50
N ILE A 59 13.59 1.33 -6.22
CA ILE A 59 12.65 2.29 -5.62
C ILE A 59 11.68 1.57 -4.68
N LEU A 60 11.17 0.41 -5.07
CA LEU A 60 10.33 -0.40 -4.19
C LEU A 60 11.10 -0.87 -2.95
N ARG A 61 12.36 -1.29 -3.12
CA ARG A 61 13.24 -1.68 -2.02
C ARG A 61 13.49 -0.52 -1.05
N MET A 62 13.70 0.70 -1.56
CA MET A 62 13.87 1.90 -0.74
C MET A 62 12.63 2.13 0.14
N HIS A 63 11.43 2.12 -0.45
CA HIS A 63 10.19 2.30 0.31
C HIS A 63 10.02 1.24 1.41
N PHE A 64 10.33 -0.02 1.10
CA PHE A 64 10.33 -1.10 2.08
C PHE A 64 11.36 -0.85 3.20
N HIS A 65 12.59 -0.48 2.85
CA HIS A 65 13.67 -0.24 3.81
C HIS A 65 13.33 0.90 4.78
N ASP A 66 12.81 2.03 4.28
CA ASP A 66 12.39 3.16 5.12
C ASP A 66 11.27 2.80 6.09
N CYS A 67 10.39 1.86 5.71
CA CYS A 67 9.26 1.46 6.53
C CYS A 67 9.64 0.42 7.60
N PHE A 68 10.56 -0.49 7.27
CA PHE A 68 10.89 -1.65 8.12
C PHE A 68 12.16 -1.47 8.96
N VAL A 69 13.07 -0.57 8.58
CA VAL A 69 14.28 -0.25 9.35
C VAL A 69 14.07 1.09 10.04
N ARG A 70 14.01 1.08 11.38
CA ARG A 70 13.88 2.28 12.23
C ARG A 70 15.04 2.38 13.21
#